data_AF-A0A8S3EGN9-F1
#
_entry.id   AF-A0A8S3EGN9-F1
#
_cell.length_a   1.000
_cell.length_b   1.000
_cell.length_c   1.000
_cell.angle_alpha   90.00
_cell.angle_beta   90.00
_cell.angle_gamma   90.00
#
_symmetry.space_group_name_H-M   'P 1'
#
loop_
_entity.id
_entity.type
_entity.pdbx_description
1 polymer ?
#
loop_
_entity_poly.entity_id
_entity_poly.type
_entity_poly.pdbx_seq_one_letter_code
_entity_poly.pdbx_strand_id
1 'polypeptide(L)'
;MDGCFCDSCQSNQKKYIKYNLERLPRIFIFYLKRWHITKNYNGELQSVSKEDHPIDCPIEINVYPFCSSNTCQPPMIDYVEDLPNLKDLLKQREQVLHTIEPKRTRFDPIKTEINEENIIATHADYRLFAVINHHGGSSDVGHYTSTVYDAKGDSWWSYDDTSVNSCTEQRVLKDLAPDAYGVMYIH
;
A
#
# COMPACT_ATOMS: atom_id res chain seq x y z
N MET A 1 -28.21 17.62 -8.87
CA MET A 1 -27.10 17.89 -9.81
C MET A 1 -26.14 18.82 -9.10
N ASP A 2 -24.97 18.29 -8.74
CA ASP A 2 -24.00 18.90 -7.84
C ASP A 2 -23.23 20.04 -8.53
N GLY A 3 -23.88 21.20 -8.68
CA GLY A 3 -23.24 22.43 -9.13
C GLY A 3 -22.89 23.33 -7.95
N CYS A 4 -21.76 24.02 -8.02
CA CYS A 4 -21.45 25.12 -7.11
C CYS A 4 -21.94 26.42 -7.74
N PHE A 5 -22.64 27.26 -7.00
CA PHE A 5 -22.94 28.60 -7.46
C PHE A 5 -21.64 29.39 -7.57
N CYS A 6 -21.39 29.98 -8.74
CA CYS A 6 -20.21 30.80 -8.98
C CYS A 6 -20.62 32.27 -8.98
N ASP A 7 -20.14 33.04 -8.01
CA ASP A 7 -20.46 34.48 -7.89
C ASP A 7 -19.98 35.31 -9.08
N SER A 8 -18.96 34.85 -9.81
CA SER A 8 -18.51 35.52 -11.03
C SER A 8 -19.42 35.21 -12.23
N CYS A 9 -19.93 33.98 -12.35
CA CYS A 9 -20.77 33.55 -13.47
C CYS A 9 -22.27 33.70 -13.21
N GLN A 10 -22.67 34.07 -11.99
CA GLN A 10 -24.06 34.21 -11.53
C GLN A 10 -24.94 32.99 -11.88
N SER A 11 -24.34 31.80 -11.84
CA SER A 11 -24.99 30.56 -12.28
C SER A 11 -24.31 29.34 -11.65
N ASN A 12 -25.04 28.21 -11.65
CA ASN A 12 -24.50 26.93 -11.17
C ASN A 12 -23.50 26.36 -12.18
N GLN A 13 -22.27 26.16 -11.72
CA GLN A 13 -21.18 25.63 -12.53
C GLN A 13 -20.78 24.24 -12.06
N LYS A 14 -20.30 23.42 -13.01
CA LYS A 14 -19.63 22.16 -12.68
C LYS A 14 -18.28 22.48 -12.05
N LYS A 15 -17.98 21.86 -10.91
CA LYS A 15 -16.69 21.98 -10.23
C LYS A 15 -15.91 20.68 -10.36
N TYR A 16 -14.60 20.81 -10.57
CA TYR A 16 -13.66 19.69 -10.54
C TYR A 16 -12.67 19.92 -9.40
N ILE A 17 -12.43 18.87 -8.61
CA ILE A 17 -11.40 18.88 -7.56
C ILE A 17 -10.29 17.95 -8.05
N LYS A 18 -9.06 18.46 -8.07
CA LYS A 18 -7.86 17.69 -8.39
C LYS A 18 -6.96 17.67 -7.16
N TYR A 19 -6.50 16.48 -6.77
CA TYR A 19 -5.53 16.29 -5.71
C TYR A 19 -4.16 15.96 -6.33
N ASN A 20 -3.10 16.49 -5.76
CA ASN A 20 -1.72 16.15 -6.12
C ASN A 20 -0.96 15.73 -4.84
N LEU A 21 0.01 14.84 -4.98
CA LEU A 21 0.90 14.40 -3.92
C LEU A 21 2.07 15.39 -3.81
N GLU A 22 2.06 16.23 -2.76
CA GLU A 22 3.19 17.13 -2.46
C GLU A 22 4.36 16.39 -1.81
N ARG A 23 4.07 15.31 -1.09
CA ARG A 23 5.07 14.41 -0.51
C ARG A 23 4.63 12.97 -0.64
N LEU A 24 5.55 12.13 -1.06
CA LEU A 24 5.37 10.69 -1.11
C LEU A 24 5.50 10.07 0.30
N PRO A 25 4.54 9.25 0.76
CA PRO A 25 4.70 8.49 1.99
C PRO A 25 5.63 7.30 1.76
N ARG A 26 6.28 6.76 2.80
CA ARG A 26 7.03 5.50 2.66
C ARG A 26 6.08 4.32 2.41
N ILE A 27 4.91 4.36 3.06
CA ILE A 27 3.88 3.33 2.95
C ILE A 27 2.60 4.00 2.45
N PHE A 28 2.10 3.55 1.31
CA PHE A 28 0.74 3.86 0.86
C PHE A 28 -0.22 2.83 1.44
N ILE A 29 -1.28 3.31 2.08
CA ILE A 29 -2.37 2.47 2.59
C ILE A 29 -3.62 2.83 1.80
N PHE A 30 -4.15 1.86 1.06
CA PHE A 30 -5.44 2.00 0.39
C PHE A 30 -6.50 1.26 1.21
N TYR A 31 -7.39 2.04 1.81
CA TYR A 31 -8.59 1.53 2.46
C TYR A 31 -9.73 1.48 1.45
N LEU A 32 -10.32 0.31 1.23
CA LEU A 32 -11.32 0.09 0.21
C LEU A 32 -12.71 0.16 0.84
N LYS A 33 -13.48 1.17 0.47
CA LYS A 33 -14.84 1.37 0.98
C LYS A 33 -15.78 0.32 0.37
N ARG A 34 -15.82 -0.86 0.98
CA ARG A 34 -16.63 -1.99 0.53
C ARG A 34 -18.00 -2.11 1.20
N TRP A 35 -18.43 -1.14 1.99
CA TRP A 35 -19.74 -1.21 2.64
C TRP A 35 -20.74 -0.27 1.96
N HIS A 36 -21.75 -0.86 1.33
CA HIS A 36 -22.88 -0.14 0.78
C HIS A 36 -24.00 -0.11 1.83
N ILE A 37 -24.39 1.10 2.23
CA ILE A 37 -25.42 1.32 3.23
C ILE A 37 -26.63 1.91 2.54
N THR A 38 -27.75 1.18 2.57
CA THR A 38 -29.03 1.65 2.06
C THR A 38 -29.88 2.13 3.23
N LYS A 39 -30.49 3.31 3.08
CA LYS A 39 -31.43 3.88 4.06
C LYS A 39 -32.82 3.98 3.43
N ASN A 40 -33.85 3.83 4.24
CA ASN A 40 -35.23 4.05 3.81
C ASN A 40 -35.52 5.57 3.66
N TYR A 41 -36.73 5.92 3.22
CA TYR A 41 -37.16 7.32 3.05
C TYR A 41 -37.14 8.14 4.35
N ASN A 42 -37.22 7.48 5.50
CA ASN A 42 -37.16 8.13 6.81
C ASN A 42 -35.71 8.34 7.29
N GLY A 43 -34.71 7.91 6.50
CA GLY A 43 -33.29 7.97 6.86
C GLY A 43 -32.83 6.86 7.80
N GLU A 44 -33.70 5.89 8.11
CA GLU A 44 -33.38 4.73 8.94
C GLU A 44 -32.62 3.69 8.12
N LEU A 45 -31.76 2.92 8.79
CA LEU A 45 -30.98 1.87 8.15
C LEU A 45 -31.90 0.78 7.59
N GLN A 46 -31.82 0.55 6.28
CA GLN A 46 -32.57 -0.51 5.60
C GLN A 46 -31.72 -1.76 5.41
N SER A 47 -30.49 -1.61 4.91
CA SER A 47 -29.57 -2.73 4.69
C SER A 47 -28.12 -2.27 4.68
N VAL A 48 -27.22 -3.18 5.03
CA VAL A 48 -25.78 -3.06 4.80
C VAL A 48 -25.34 -4.27 4.00
N SER A 49 -24.62 -4.05 2.91
CA SER A 49 -24.06 -5.13 2.09
C SER A 49 -22.61 -4.85 1.74
N LYS A 50 -21.82 -5.93 1.65
CA LYS A 50 -20.45 -5.84 1.12
C LYS A 50 -20.49 -5.63 -0.40
N GLU A 51 -19.65 -4.74 -0.89
CA GLU A 51 -19.30 -4.55 -2.30
C GLU A 51 -18.13 -5.50 -2.61
N ASP A 52 -18.47 -6.63 -3.22
CA ASP A 52 -17.58 -7.76 -3.49
C ASP A 52 -17.01 -7.73 -4.92
N HIS A 53 -17.25 -6.65 -5.67
CA HIS A 53 -16.60 -6.46 -6.96
C HIS A 53 -15.07 -6.61 -6.83
N PRO A 54 -14.46 -7.50 -7.64
CA PRO A 54 -13.02 -7.67 -7.66
C PRO A 54 -12.32 -6.37 -8.02
N ILE A 55 -11.24 -6.06 -7.31
CA ILE A 55 -10.36 -4.93 -7.66
C ILE A 55 -9.09 -5.43 -8.31
N ASP A 56 -8.51 -4.60 -9.17
CA ASP A 56 -7.15 -4.83 -9.66
C ASP A 56 -6.15 -4.30 -8.63
N CYS A 57 -5.17 -5.13 -8.27
CA CYS A 57 -4.13 -4.85 -7.29
C CYS A 57 -2.80 -5.39 -7.82
N PRO A 58 -2.12 -4.61 -8.69
CA PRO A 58 -0.87 -5.06 -9.26
C PRO A 58 0.22 -5.15 -8.18
N ILE A 59 1.22 -5.99 -8.44
CA ILE A 59 2.38 -6.14 -7.54
C ILE A 59 3.15 -4.84 -7.37
N GLU A 60 3.15 -3.99 -8.41
CA GLU A 60 3.83 -2.70 -8.44
C GLU A 60 2.86 -1.63 -8.94
N ILE A 61 2.90 -0.46 -8.32
CA ILE A 61 2.18 0.74 -8.76
C ILE A 61 3.17 1.87 -8.97
N ASN A 62 2.89 2.70 -9.97
CA ASN A 62 3.61 3.94 -10.19
C ASN A 62 2.66 5.11 -9.90
N VAL A 63 2.99 5.94 -8.90
CA VAL A 63 2.15 7.09 -8.51
C VAL A 63 2.63 8.42 -9.09
N TYR A 64 3.61 8.39 -10.01
CA TYR A 64 4.13 9.58 -10.67
C TYR A 64 3.05 10.46 -11.33
N PRO A 65 1.98 9.92 -11.95
CA PRO A 65 0.90 10.74 -12.53
C PRO A 65 0.18 11.68 -11.54
N PHE A 66 0.32 11.43 -10.23
CA PHE A 66 -0.27 12.24 -9.16
C PHE A 66 0.75 13.20 -8.51
N CYS A 67 1.99 13.20 -8.99
CA CYS A 67 3.08 14.03 -8.48
C CYS A 67 3.23 15.32 -9.30
N SER A 68 4.08 16.22 -8.81
CA SER A 68 4.55 17.43 -9.47
C SER A 68 6.08 17.46 -9.46
N SER A 69 6.69 18.40 -10.19
CA SER A 69 8.15 18.61 -10.15
C SER A 69 8.70 18.93 -8.75
N ASN A 70 7.84 19.39 -7.84
CA ASN A 70 8.21 19.76 -6.47
C ASN A 70 7.84 18.69 -5.44
N THR A 71 7.37 17.51 -5.88
CA THR A 71 6.98 16.44 -4.96
C THR A 71 8.19 15.93 -4.19
N CYS A 72 8.10 15.98 -2.86
CA CYS A 72 9.15 15.51 -1.98
C CYS A 72 9.14 13.97 -1.89
N GLN A 73 10.33 13.37 -1.98
CA GLN A 73 10.52 11.95 -1.72
C GLN A 73 10.22 11.60 -0.25
N PRO A 74 9.88 10.33 0.06
CA PRO A 74 9.77 9.91 1.45
C PRO A 74 11.13 10.11 2.14
N PRO A 75 11.16 10.54 3.42
CA PRO A 75 12.41 10.61 4.16
C PRO A 75 13.07 9.24 4.20
N MET A 76 14.39 9.21 4.02
CA MET A 76 15.18 7.99 4.23
C MET A 76 15.00 7.54 5.67
N ILE A 77 14.81 6.23 5.87
CA ILE A 77 14.91 5.67 7.22
C ILE A 77 16.40 5.63 7.54
N ASP A 78 16.86 6.63 8.30
CA ASP A 78 18.12 6.53 9.02
C ASP A 78 17.94 5.43 10.07
N TYR A 79 18.18 4.18 9.68
CA TYR A 79 18.61 3.20 10.66
C TYR A 79 19.93 3.77 11.22
N VAL A 80 20.13 3.73 12.54
CA VAL A 80 21.31 4.22 13.31
C VAL A 80 20.99 5.63 13.89
N GLU A 81 20.79 5.83 15.20
CA GLU A 81 21.90 6.02 16.17
C GLU A 81 21.58 5.91 17.69
N ASP A 82 20.44 5.38 18.17
CA ASP A 82 20.15 5.39 19.63
C ASP A 82 20.33 4.05 20.38
N LEU A 83 21.03 3.07 19.81
CA LEU A 83 21.40 1.84 20.53
C LEU A 83 22.89 1.86 20.91
N PRO A 84 23.25 1.93 22.22
CA PRO A 84 24.63 2.11 22.68
C PRO A 84 25.66 1.08 22.18
N ASN A 85 25.21 -0.04 21.61
CA ASN A 85 26.05 -1.17 21.21
C ASN A 85 25.94 -1.52 19.72
N LEU A 86 25.37 -0.64 18.88
CA LEU A 86 25.12 -0.95 17.47
C LEU A 86 26.42 -1.26 16.71
N LYS A 87 27.52 -0.57 17.02
CA LYS A 87 28.84 -0.83 16.40
C LYS A 87 29.37 -2.22 16.74
N ASP A 88 29.14 -2.67 17.98
CA ASP A 88 29.59 -3.99 18.44
C ASP A 88 28.70 -5.11 17.90
N LEU A 89 27.38 -4.89 17.84
CA LEU A 89 26.43 -5.81 17.22
C LEU A 89 26.65 -5.92 15.69
N LEU A 90 26.97 -4.82 15.01
CA LEU A 90 27.33 -4.83 13.59
C LEU A 90 28.65 -5.57 13.34
N LYS A 91 29.67 -5.38 14.20
CA LYS A 91 30.91 -6.16 14.15
C LYS A 91 30.68 -7.65 14.36
N GLN A 92 29.84 -8.03 15.32
CA GLN A 92 29.46 -9.43 15.56
C GLN A 92 28.69 -9.99 14.36
N ARG A 93 27.81 -9.20 13.74
CA ARG A 93 27.06 -9.57 12.53
C ARG A 93 27.98 -9.73 11.31
N GLU A 94 28.94 -8.84 11.10
CA GLU A 94 29.94 -8.92 10.01
C GLU A 94 30.82 -10.17 10.13
N GLN A 95 31.19 -10.56 11.35
CA GLN A 95 31.95 -11.78 11.62
C GLN A 95 31.14 -13.07 11.34
N VAL A 96 29.81 -13.03 11.46
CA VAL A 96 28.90 -14.14 11.11
C VAL A 96 28.51 -14.13 9.61
N LEU A 97 28.44 -12.94 8.99
CA LEU A 97 28.08 -12.75 7.58
C LEU A 97 29.20 -13.10 6.59
N HIS A 98 30.46 -13.22 7.03
CA HIS A 98 31.55 -13.64 6.14
C HIS A 98 31.40 -15.10 5.62
N THR A 99 30.34 -15.81 6.04
CA THR A 99 29.95 -17.13 5.54
C THR A 99 28.63 -17.13 4.76
N ILE A 100 27.88 -16.02 4.73
CA ILE A 100 26.58 -15.89 4.04
C ILE A 100 26.53 -14.53 3.36
N GLU A 101 26.66 -14.50 2.04
CA GLU A 101 26.47 -13.27 1.25
C GLU A 101 25.10 -12.65 1.57
N PRO A 102 25.00 -11.33 1.80
CA PRO A 102 23.71 -10.67 1.99
C PRO A 102 22.91 -10.84 0.71
N LYS A 103 21.87 -11.68 0.76
CA LYS A 103 20.89 -11.80 -0.31
C LYS A 103 20.24 -10.42 -0.47
N ARG A 104 20.42 -9.81 -1.64
CA ARG A 104 19.69 -8.58 -1.99
C ARG A 104 18.20 -8.83 -1.79
N THR A 105 17.53 -7.96 -1.07
CA THR A 105 16.07 -8.02 -0.95
C THR A 105 15.45 -7.31 -2.14
N ARG A 106 14.21 -7.68 -2.52
CA ARG A 106 13.49 -7.01 -3.61
C ARG A 106 13.13 -5.54 -3.33
N PHE A 107 13.36 -5.06 -2.10
CA PHE A 107 13.19 -3.65 -1.72
C PHE A 107 14.53 -2.90 -1.65
N ASP A 108 15.64 -3.58 -1.93
CA ASP A 108 16.92 -2.89 -2.04
C ASP A 108 16.87 -1.95 -3.26
N PRO A 109 17.35 -0.70 -3.15
CA PRO A 109 17.37 0.23 -4.28
C PRO A 109 18.07 -0.40 -5.48
N ILE A 110 17.40 -0.45 -6.63
CA ILE A 110 17.98 -0.94 -7.87
C ILE A 110 19.12 0.03 -8.26
N LYS A 111 20.38 -0.40 -8.10
CA LYS A 111 21.54 0.28 -8.70
C LYS A 111 21.60 -0.08 -10.19
N THR A 112 20.67 0.43 -11.00
CA THR A 112 20.81 0.42 -12.47
C THR A 112 21.69 1.58 -12.90
N GLU A 113 22.54 1.36 -13.91
CA GLU A 113 23.36 2.41 -14.52
C GLU A 113 22.46 3.57 -14.98
N ILE A 114 22.81 4.76 -14.50
CA ILE A 114 21.91 5.91 -14.38
C ILE A 114 21.99 6.75 -15.66
N ASN A 115 20.89 6.88 -16.39
CA ASN A 115 20.68 7.89 -17.42
C ASN A 115 19.56 8.86 -16.99
N GLU A 116 19.72 10.15 -17.27
CA GLU A 116 18.87 11.25 -16.74
C GLU A 116 17.37 11.10 -17.05
N GLU A 117 17.02 10.38 -18.12
CA GLU A 117 15.64 10.09 -18.49
C GLU A 117 14.94 9.04 -17.59
N ASN A 118 15.70 8.15 -16.93
CA ASN A 118 15.18 7.14 -16.00
C ASN A 118 15.13 7.61 -14.52
N ILE A 119 15.68 8.79 -14.21
CA ILE A 119 15.69 9.35 -12.84
C ILE A 119 14.27 9.72 -12.39
N ILE A 120 13.40 10.11 -13.32
CA ILE A 120 12.04 10.57 -13.00
C ILE A 120 11.08 9.39 -12.79
N ALA A 121 11.34 8.25 -13.45
CA ALA A 121 10.45 7.09 -13.41
C ALA A 121 10.58 6.25 -12.12
N THR A 122 11.77 6.20 -11.52
CA THR A 122 12.07 5.32 -10.36
C THR A 122 11.78 5.93 -8.99
N HIS A 123 11.25 7.15 -8.95
CA HIS A 123 11.06 7.92 -7.72
C HIS A 123 9.63 7.88 -7.17
N ALA A 124 8.71 7.15 -7.80
CA ALA A 124 7.32 7.06 -7.36
C ALA A 124 6.74 5.64 -7.52
N ASP A 125 7.61 4.64 -7.58
CA ASP A 125 7.22 3.23 -7.62
C ASP A 125 6.98 2.74 -6.20
N TYR A 126 6.00 1.86 -6.07
CA TYR A 126 5.74 1.14 -4.83
C TYR A 126 5.42 -0.31 -5.13
N ARG A 127 5.85 -1.19 -4.24
CA ARG A 127 5.55 -2.62 -4.31
C ARG A 127 4.54 -3.02 -3.25
N LEU A 128 3.55 -3.83 -3.62
CA LEU A 128 2.59 -4.43 -2.70
C LEU A 128 3.35 -5.30 -1.70
N PHE A 129 3.12 -5.07 -0.41
CA PHE A 129 3.74 -5.89 0.64
C PHE A 129 2.75 -6.40 1.68
N ALA A 130 1.51 -5.88 1.71
CA ALA A 130 0.47 -6.43 2.57
C ALA A 130 -0.92 -6.34 1.94
N VAL A 131 -1.72 -7.38 2.18
CA VAL A 131 -3.13 -7.48 1.82
C VAL A 131 -3.92 -7.83 3.07
N ILE A 132 -4.99 -7.09 3.35
CA ILE A 132 -5.94 -7.37 4.42
C ILE A 132 -7.25 -7.77 3.77
N ASN A 133 -7.82 -8.89 4.19
CA ASN A 133 -9.11 -9.38 3.74
C ASN A 133 -10.11 -9.36 4.88
N HIS A 134 -11.38 -9.09 4.55
CA HIS A 134 -12.51 -9.29 5.45
C HIS A 134 -13.44 -10.33 4.83
N HIS A 135 -13.57 -11.48 5.49
CA HIS A 135 -14.46 -12.57 5.10
C HIS A 135 -15.78 -12.41 5.83
N GLY A 136 -16.86 -12.18 5.09
CA GLY A 136 -18.19 -11.96 5.66
C GLY A 136 -19.03 -11.00 4.83
N GLY A 137 -20.35 -11.22 4.83
CA GLY A 137 -21.30 -10.41 4.06
C GLY A 137 -21.82 -9.17 4.79
N SER A 138 -21.50 -9.02 6.07
CA SER A 138 -22.05 -7.99 6.95
C SER A 138 -20.95 -7.17 7.60
N SER A 139 -21.23 -5.91 7.92
CA SER A 139 -20.22 -4.98 8.46
C SER A 139 -19.91 -5.20 9.94
N ASP A 140 -20.80 -5.88 10.65
CA ASP A 140 -20.77 -6.14 12.08
C ASP A 140 -20.27 -7.55 12.42
N VAL A 141 -20.18 -8.44 11.43
CA VAL A 141 -19.75 -9.83 11.58
C VAL A 141 -18.86 -10.24 10.42
N GLY A 142 -17.71 -10.82 10.76
CA GLY A 142 -16.83 -11.45 9.79
C GLY A 142 -15.50 -11.86 10.41
N HIS A 143 -14.54 -12.15 9.54
CA HIS A 143 -13.22 -12.63 9.91
C HIS A 143 -12.15 -11.87 9.14
N TYR A 144 -11.14 -11.36 9.84
CA TYR A 144 -10.04 -10.63 9.22
C TYR A 144 -8.80 -11.50 9.12
N THR A 145 -8.22 -11.57 7.92
CA THR A 145 -6.93 -12.23 7.70
C THR A 145 -5.96 -11.25 7.06
N SER A 146 -4.66 -11.46 7.27
CA SER A 146 -3.62 -10.64 6.64
C SER A 146 -2.64 -11.52 5.88
N THR A 147 -2.20 -11.05 4.72
CA THR A 147 -1.12 -11.70 3.97
C THR A 147 -0.03 -10.68 3.72
N VAL A 148 1.17 -10.97 4.20
CA VAL A 148 2.29 -10.02 4.27
C VAL A 148 3.52 -10.63 3.62
N TYR A 149 4.25 -9.81 2.89
CA TYR A 149 5.53 -10.17 2.30
C TYR A 149 6.66 -9.99 3.30
N ASP A 150 7.41 -11.06 3.54
CA ASP A 150 8.64 -11.02 4.31
C ASP A 150 9.84 -10.74 3.39
N ALA A 151 10.36 -9.53 3.48
CA ALA A 151 11.55 -9.09 2.74
C ALA A 151 12.79 -9.93 3.04
N LYS A 152 12.94 -10.44 4.27
CA LYS A 152 14.13 -11.20 4.68
C LYS A 152 14.12 -12.61 4.08
N GLY A 153 12.94 -13.24 4.07
CA GLY A 153 12.71 -14.56 3.51
C GLY A 153 12.37 -14.58 2.01
N ASP A 154 12.23 -13.42 1.37
CA ASP A 154 11.74 -13.26 -0.02
C ASP A 154 10.44 -14.06 -0.28
N SER A 155 9.51 -14.06 0.68
CA SER A 155 8.37 -14.98 0.70
C SER A 155 7.11 -14.33 1.26
N TRP A 156 5.95 -14.73 0.75
CA TRP A 156 4.65 -14.30 1.26
C TRP A 156 4.15 -15.24 2.37
N TRP A 157 3.52 -14.66 3.38
CA TRP A 157 2.95 -15.37 4.52
C TRP A 157 1.53 -14.90 4.81
N SER A 158 0.61 -15.84 4.95
CA SER A 158 -0.78 -15.61 5.33
C SER A 158 -0.98 -15.92 6.80
N TYR A 159 -1.61 -14.98 7.50
CA TYR A 159 -1.87 -15.00 8.93
C TYR A 159 -3.39 -15.00 9.14
N ASP A 160 -3.85 -16.08 9.74
CA ASP A 160 -5.24 -16.36 10.08
C ASP A 160 -5.29 -16.76 11.56
N ASP A 161 -5.47 -15.75 12.42
CA ASP A 161 -5.34 -15.85 13.88
C ASP A 161 -4.03 -16.53 14.31
N THR A 162 -4.13 -17.75 14.84
CA THR A 162 -2.99 -18.55 15.31
C THR A 162 -2.32 -19.36 14.19
N SER A 163 -2.92 -19.38 12.99
CA SER A 163 -2.47 -20.16 11.85
C SER A 163 -1.62 -19.29 10.94
N VAL A 164 -0.38 -19.74 10.68
CA VAL A 164 0.56 -19.06 9.78
C VAL A 164 0.94 -20.01 8.67
N ASN A 165 0.75 -19.58 7.43
CA ASN A 165 0.96 -20.42 6.25
C ASN A 165 1.76 -19.66 5.18
N SER A 166 2.70 -20.33 4.52
CA SER A 166 3.36 -19.76 3.34
C SER A 166 2.34 -19.57 2.21
N CYS A 167 2.50 -18.49 1.45
CA CYS A 167 1.66 -18.15 0.30
C CYS A 167 2.54 -17.87 -0.92
N THR A 168 2.02 -18.11 -2.12
CA THR A 168 2.72 -17.73 -3.36
C THR A 168 2.27 -16.34 -3.79
N GLU A 169 3.16 -15.55 -4.41
CA GLU A 169 2.80 -14.23 -4.95
C GLU A 169 1.63 -14.33 -5.95
N GLN A 170 1.60 -15.38 -6.76
CA GLN A 170 0.49 -15.62 -7.68
C GLN A 170 -0.85 -15.77 -6.95
N ARG A 171 -0.89 -16.50 -5.83
CA ARG A 171 -2.10 -16.63 -5.01
C ARG A 171 -2.50 -15.30 -4.39
N VAL A 172 -1.51 -14.51 -3.92
CA VAL A 172 -1.78 -13.17 -3.40
C VAL A 172 -2.48 -12.31 -4.46
N LEU A 173 -1.92 -12.23 -5.66
CA LEU A 173 -2.42 -11.36 -6.72
C LEU A 173 -3.76 -11.83 -7.33
N LYS A 174 -3.96 -13.14 -7.47
CA LYS A 174 -5.15 -13.69 -8.15
C LYS A 174 -6.31 -14.01 -7.22
N ASP A 175 -6.02 -14.43 -6.00
CA ASP A 175 -7.04 -15.00 -5.12
C ASP A 175 -7.33 -14.13 -3.89
N LEU A 176 -6.35 -13.36 -3.41
CA LEU A 176 -6.48 -12.60 -2.15
C LEU A 176 -6.67 -11.10 -2.39
N ALA A 177 -5.84 -10.48 -3.22
CA ALA A 177 -5.89 -9.05 -3.47
C ALA A 177 -7.20 -8.56 -4.12
N PRO A 178 -7.88 -9.33 -5.01
CA PRO A 178 -9.11 -8.87 -5.62
C PRO A 178 -10.28 -8.64 -4.65
N ASP A 179 -10.32 -9.37 -3.53
CA ASP A 179 -11.28 -9.16 -2.42
C ASP A 179 -10.62 -8.47 -1.20
N ALA A 180 -9.53 -7.72 -1.42
CA ALA A 180 -8.88 -7.00 -0.35
C ALA A 180 -9.82 -5.96 0.27
N TYR A 181 -9.86 -5.89 1.59
CA TYR A 181 -10.46 -4.80 2.34
C TYR A 181 -9.49 -3.62 2.50
N GLY A 182 -8.19 -3.91 2.52
CA GLY A 182 -7.14 -2.91 2.42
C GLY A 182 -5.86 -3.49 1.85
N VAL A 183 -5.08 -2.66 1.19
CA VAL A 183 -3.77 -3.03 0.64
C VAL A 183 -2.72 -2.00 1.03
N MET A 184 -1.49 -2.47 1.24
CA MET A 184 -0.37 -1.61 1.58
C MET A 184 0.76 -1.81 0.59
N TYR A 185 1.27 -0.68 0.11
CA TYR A 185 2.38 -0.60 -0.81
C TYR A 185 3.54 0.14 -0.14
N ILE A 186 4.77 -0.33 -0.35
CA ILE A 186 5.98 0.29 0.17
C ILE A 186 6.81 0.83 -1.00
N HIS A 187 7.34 2.05 -0.85
CA HIS A 187 8.26 2.65 -1.80
C HIS A 187 9.63 1.99 -1.72
#